data_AF-A0A0H5M116-F1
#
_entry.id   AF-A0A0H5M116-F1
#
_cell.length_a   1.000
_cell.length_b   1.000
_cell.length_c   1.000
_cell.angle_alpha   90.00
_cell.angle_beta   90.00
_cell.angle_gamma   90.00
#
_symmetry.space_group_name_H-M   'P 1'
#
loop_
_entity.id
_entity.type
_entity.pdbx_description
1 polymer ?
#
loop_
_entity_poly.entity_id
_entity_poly.type
_entity_poly.pdbx_seq_one_letter_code
_entity_poly.pdbx_strand_id
1 'polypeptide(L)' 'MNEKLEEIDDFQSMNEFNRFEKWVENEIALGAASEIEVLGYYASINFKERWFKFHEAGDIWRLVYPDGPFNGYWGLS' A
#
# COMPACT_ATOMS: atom_id res chain seq x y z
N MET A 1 7.29 -19.46 2.40
CA MET A 1 5.86 -19.57 2.05
C MET A 1 5.61 -18.32 1.23
N ASN A 2 5.47 -18.42 -0.11
CA ASN A 2 5.26 -17.24 -0.95
C ASN A 2 3.80 -16.83 -0.78
N GLU A 3 3.51 -16.07 0.27
CA GLU A 3 2.23 -15.39 0.40
C GLU A 3 2.23 -14.28 -0.65
N LYS A 4 1.49 -14.52 -1.73
CA LYS A 4 1.30 -13.49 -2.75
C LYS A 4 0.50 -12.36 -2.13
N LEU A 5 0.94 -11.13 -2.35
CA LEU A 5 0.18 -9.94 -2.00
C LEU A 5 -1.13 -9.94 -2.79
N GLU A 6 -2.23 -9.59 -2.11
CA GLU A 6 -3.56 -9.48 -2.69
C GLU A 6 -3.98 -8.02 -2.76
N GLU A 7 -4.65 -7.63 -3.85
CA GLU A 7 -5.16 -6.27 -4.02
C GLU A 7 -6.38 -6.02 -3.10
N ILE A 8 -6.51 -4.79 -2.63
CA ILE A 8 -7.63 -4.31 -1.82
C ILE A 8 -8.15 -3.05 -2.50
N ASP A 9 -9.27 -3.18 -3.22
CA ASP A 9 -9.86 -2.07 -3.98
C ASP A 9 -10.55 -1.02 -3.09
N ASP A 10 -11.05 -1.44 -1.92
CA ASP A 10 -11.70 -0.58 -0.93
C ASP A 10 -11.66 -1.24 0.46
N PHE A 11 -11.04 -0.57 1.43
CA PHE A 11 -11.03 -1.07 2.81
C PHE A 11 -12.42 -0.94 3.44
N GLN A 12 -12.83 -1.94 4.22
CA GLN A 12 -14.13 -1.97 4.89
C GLN A 12 -14.23 -0.95 6.02
N SER A 13 -13.10 -0.45 6.55
CA SER A 13 -13.08 0.58 7.58
C SER A 13 -11.71 1.22 7.74
N MET A 14 -11.68 2.42 8.33
CA MET A 14 -10.44 3.07 8.79
C MET A 14 -9.61 2.17 9.73
N ASN A 15 -10.26 1.32 10.53
CA ASN A 15 -9.55 0.41 11.45
C ASN A 15 -8.86 -0.74 10.69
N GLU A 16 -9.44 -1.20 9.59
CA GLU A 16 -8.79 -2.17 8.71
C GLU A 16 -7.58 -1.54 8.02
N PHE A 17 -7.75 -0.34 7.44
CA PHE A 17 -6.67 0.43 6.85
C PHE A 17 -5.50 0.61 7.83
N ASN A 18 -5.77 1.05 9.06
CA ASN A 18 -4.72 1.26 10.08
C ASN A 18 -3.98 -0.03 10.47
N ARG A 19 -4.67 -1.19 10.46
CA ARG A 19 -4.01 -2.48 10.70
C ARG A 19 -3.14 -2.88 9.52
N PHE A 20 -3.64 -2.64 8.30
CA PHE A 20 -2.92 -2.94 7.08
C PHE A 20 -1.66 -2.09 6.95
N GLU A 21 -1.75 -0.78 7.21
CA GLU A 21 -0.60 0.13 7.22
C GLU A 21 0.49 -0.36 8.18
N LYS A 22 0.12 -0.74 9.40
CA LYS A 22 1.07 -1.32 10.37
C LYS A 22 1.69 -2.63 9.89
N TRP A 23 0.94 -3.46 9.17
CA TRP A 23 1.48 -4.66 8.58
C TRP A 23 2.55 -4.32 7.53
N VAL A 24 2.29 -3.38 6.61
CA VAL A 24 3.29 -2.92 5.63
C VAL A 24 4.55 -2.36 6.33
N GLU A 25 4.38 -1.58 7.40
CA GLU A 25 5.51 -1.06 8.19
C GLU A 25 6.37 -2.18 8.80
N ASN A 26 5.74 -3.27 9.25
CA ASN A 26 6.46 -4.44 9.73
C ASN A 26 7.22 -5.15 8.60
N GLU A 27 6.63 -5.28 7.40
CA GLU A 27 7.33 -5.85 6.24
C GLU A 27 8.58 -5.05 5.85
N ILE A 28 8.52 -3.71 5.98
CA ILE A 28 9.70 -2.85 5.79
C ILE A 28 10.73 -3.11 6.89
N ALA A 29 10.30 -3.18 8.16
CA ALA A 29 11.20 -3.43 9.28
C ALA A 29 11.88 -4.80 9.22
N LEU A 30 11.21 -5.80 8.65
CA LEU A 30 11.74 -7.14 8.39
C LEU A 30 12.65 -7.20 7.14
N GLY A 31 12.70 -6.13 6.34
CA GLY A 31 13.47 -6.06 5.11
C GLY A 31 12.83 -6.81 3.93
N ALA A 32 11.56 -7.21 4.04
CA ALA A 32 10.80 -7.84 2.96
C ALA A 32 10.35 -6.81 1.91
N ALA A 33 10.14 -5.56 2.34
CA ALA A 33 9.78 -4.44 1.48
C ALA A 33 10.68 -3.22 1.73
N SER A 34 10.62 -2.26 0.81
CA SER A 34 11.22 -0.95 0.99
C SER A 34 10.28 0.13 0.45
N GLU A 35 10.12 1.20 1.23
CA GLU A 35 9.38 2.37 0.77
C GLU A 35 10.20 3.11 -0.30
N ILE A 36 9.53 3.48 -1.38
CA ILE A 36 10.13 4.20 -2.51
C ILE A 36 9.37 5.50 -2.74
N GLU A 37 10.02 6.44 -3.45
CA GLU A 37 9.36 7.66 -3.87
C GLU A 37 8.19 7.36 -4.80
N VAL A 38 7.12 8.15 -4.69
CA VAL A 38 5.96 8.09 -5.60
C VAL A 38 6.43 8.46 -7.00
N LEU A 39 6.42 7.49 -7.94
CA LEU A 39 6.96 7.69 -9.29
C LEU A 39 5.94 8.33 -10.25
N GLY A 40 4.65 8.30 -9.92
CA GLY A 40 3.59 8.97 -10.68
C GLY A 40 2.21 8.82 -10.03
N TYR A 41 1.60 9.92 -9.60
CA TYR A 41 0.31 9.91 -8.89
C TYR A 41 -0.81 9.26 -9.71
N TYR A 42 -1.59 8.37 -9.10
CA TYR A 42 -2.65 7.63 -9.79
C TYR A 42 -3.83 8.52 -10.21
N ALA A 43 -4.22 9.48 -9.36
CA ALA A 43 -5.35 10.37 -9.63
C ALA A 43 -5.01 11.86 -9.53
N SER A 44 -4.27 12.26 -8.48
CA SER A 44 -3.88 13.65 -8.23
C SER A 44 -2.84 13.70 -7.13
N ILE A 45 -2.01 14.75 -7.10
CA ILE A 45 -1.10 15.08 -5.99
C ILE A 45 -1.82 15.27 -4.65
N ASN A 46 -3.14 15.48 -4.68
CA ASN A 46 -3.96 15.67 -3.50
C ASN A 46 -4.23 14.37 -2.72
N PHE A 47 -4.05 13.21 -3.34
CA PHE A 47 -4.17 11.93 -2.63
C PHE A 47 -2.86 11.64 -1.89
N LYS A 48 -2.98 11.36 -0.59
CA LYS A 48 -1.87 10.83 0.18
C LYS A 48 -1.65 9.39 -0.27
N GLU A 49 -0.46 9.12 -0.82
CA GLU A 49 -0.05 7.81 -1.31
C GLU A 49 1.33 7.44 -0.75
N ARG A 50 1.56 6.15 -0.53
CA ARG A 50 2.87 5.57 -0.20
C ARG A 50 3.15 4.37 -1.10
N TRP A 51 4.37 4.23 -1.58
CA TRP A 51 4.74 3.21 -2.56
C TRP A 51 5.82 2.29 -1.99
N PHE A 52 5.74 1.01 -2.29
CA PHE A 52 6.56 -0.03 -1.68
C PHE A 52 7.03 -1.01 -2.73
N LYS A 53 8.33 -1.31 -2.74
CA LYS A 53 8.90 -2.37 -3.55
C LYS A 53 9.09 -3.61 -2.67
N PHE A 54 8.40 -4.71 -3.01
CA PHE A 54 8.58 -6.00 -2.33
C PHE A 54 9.66 -6.81 -3.02
N HIS A 55 10.69 -7.23 -2.27
CA HIS A 55 11.90 -7.83 -2.85
C HIS A 55 11.66 -9.22 -3.41
N GLU A 56 10.77 -10.01 -2.79
CA GLU A 56 10.45 -11.37 -3.26
C GLU A 56 9.54 -11.37 -4.49
N ALA A 57 8.61 -10.41 -4.58
CA ALA A 57 7.69 -10.30 -5.71
C ALA A 57 8.31 -9.54 -6.90
N GLY A 58 9.22 -8.61 -6.64
CA GLY A 58 9.76 -7.68 -7.64
C GLY A 58 8.78 -6.56 -8.03
N ASP A 59 7.52 -6.66 -7.60
CA ASP A 59 6.45 -5.73 -7.89
C ASP A 59 6.47 -4.49 -6.99
N ILE A 60 6.01 -3.37 -7.55
CA ILE A 60 5.76 -2.13 -6.83
C ILE A 60 4.29 -2.08 -6.48
N TRP A 61 4.01 -1.87 -5.21
CA TRP A 61 2.69 -1.76 -4.65
C TRP A 61 2.47 -0.35 -4.11
N ARG A 62 1.26 0.16 -4.23
CA ARG A 62 0.88 1.46 -3.70
C ARG A 62 -0.22 1.31 -2.66
N LEU A 63 -0.12 2.10 -1.60
CA LEU A 63 -1.15 2.31 -0.60
C LEU A 63 -1.68 3.74 -0.76
N VAL A 64 -2.94 3.88 -1.16
CA VAL A 64 -3.66 5.16 -1.22
C VAL A 64 -4.48 5.29 0.05
N TYR A 65 -4.35 6.42 0.75
CA TYR A 65 -5.05 6.64 2.01
C TYR A 65 -6.55 6.91 1.78
N PRO A 66 -7.40 6.60 2.76
CA PRO A 66 -8.81 6.94 2.71
C PRO A 66 -9.00 8.46 2.61
N ASP A 67 -9.84 8.89 1.67
CA ASP A 67 -10.29 10.28 1.52
C ASP A 67 -11.77 10.26 1.12
N GLY A 68 -12.65 10.52 2.08
CA GLY A 68 -14.07 10.17 1.99
C GLY A 68 -14.75 10.73 0.74
N PRO A 69 -15.56 9.93 0.01
CA PRO A 69 -16.14 8.62 0.36
C PRO A 69 -15.26 7.40 0.04
N PHE A 70 -14.00 7.59 -0.37
CA PHE A 70 -13.09 6.50 -0.72
C PHE A 70 -12.39 5.96 0.52
N ASN A 71 -12.40 4.63 0.73
CA ASN A 71 -11.86 4.02 1.95
C ASN A 71 -10.39 3.57 1.81
N GLY A 72 -9.69 4.00 0.76
CA GLY A 72 -8.29 3.65 0.51
C GLY A 72 -8.15 2.47 -0.45
N TYR A 73 -6.94 2.30 -0.98
CA TYR A 73 -6.60 1.26 -1.97
C TYR A 73 -5.23 0.67 -1.69
N TRP A 74 -5.08 -0.62 -1.95
CA TRP A 74 -3.82 -1.31 -2.01
C TRP A 74 -3.73 -2.15 -3.30
N GLY A 75 -2.69 -1.95 -4.10
CA GLY A 75 -2.55 -2.74 -5.33
C GLY A 75 -1.31 -2.39 -6.13
N LEU A 76 -1.16 -3.03 -7.28
CA LEU A 76 -0.01 -2.81 -8.15
C LEU A 76 0.02 -1.37 -8.69
N SER A 77 1.23 -0.86 -8.87
CA SER A 77 1.48 0.47 -9.42
C SER A 77 1.91 0.50 -10.87
#